data_AF-A0A958LJ14-F1
#
_entry.id   AF-A0A958LJ14-F1
#
_cell.length_a   1.000
_cell.length_b   1.000
_cell.length_c   1.000
_cell.angle_alpha   90.00
_cell.angle_beta   90.00
_cell.angle_gamma   90.00
#
_symmetry.space_group_name_H-M   'P 1'
#
loop_
_entity.id
_entity.type
_entity.pdbx_description
1 polymer ?
#
loop_
_entity_poly.entity_id
_entity_poly.type
_entity_poly.pdbx_seq_one_letter_code
_entity_poly.pdbx_strand_id
1 'polypeptide(L)'
;KVQLNLTHASESSSNDSNTKELAALQKERTIRSEANFFGSIQSGVDVAIYMGHARSGGGPDFSPPRLLRSGLPDYAFYRREKNGIRRLLKSLDNSLFPPAVVGLLACKSTQLFVSKIEKQVPNSLIVSAGDLFDYNDIVPTGFALLDSLLAEKCSSFFSESVRVRPLSADFLHFSRLP
;
A
#
# COMPACT_ATOMS: atom_id res chain seq x y z
N LYS A 1 -18.67 0.30 16.24
CA LYS A 1 -18.93 -0.59 15.06
C LYS A 1 -17.71 -0.51 14.18
N VAL A 2 -17.08 -1.63 13.83
CA VAL A 2 -15.93 -1.66 12.91
C VAL A 2 -16.44 -1.90 11.48
N GLN A 3 -15.90 -1.17 10.50
CA GLN A 3 -16.15 -1.41 9.08
C GLN A 3 -14.82 -1.70 8.37
N LEU A 4 -14.76 -2.83 7.67
CA LEU A 4 -13.61 -3.22 6.86
C LEU A 4 -13.99 -3.20 5.38
N ASN A 5 -13.27 -2.41 4.59
CA ASN A 5 -13.39 -2.39 3.14
C ASN A 5 -12.12 -2.99 2.52
N LEU A 6 -12.25 -4.18 1.93
CA LEU A 6 -11.15 -4.84 1.22
C LEU A 6 -11.46 -4.87 -0.28
N THR A 7 -10.50 -4.41 -1.09
CA THR A 7 -10.59 -4.49 -2.54
C THR A 7 -9.29 -4.98 -3.15
N HIS A 8 -9.43 -5.69 -4.27
CA HIS A 8 -8.32 -6.15 -5.09
C HIS A 8 -8.43 -5.51 -6.47
N ALA A 9 -7.35 -4.86 -6.91
CA ALA A 9 -7.35 -4.09 -8.15
C ALA A 9 -7.11 -4.94 -9.39
N SER A 10 -6.41 -6.06 -9.29
CA SER A 10 -6.16 -6.94 -10.45
C SER A 10 -7.32 -7.92 -10.63
N GLU A 11 -7.76 -8.15 -11.88
CA GLU A 11 -8.74 -9.22 -12.15
C GLU A 11 -8.08 -10.61 -12.06
N SER A 12 -6.88 -10.74 -12.62
CA SER A 12 -6.08 -11.96 -12.59
C SER A 12 -4.61 -11.67 -12.26
N SER A 13 -3.81 -12.72 -12.10
CA SER A 13 -2.34 -12.61 -12.00
C SER A 13 -1.65 -12.30 -13.34
N SER A 14 -2.36 -12.39 -14.46
CA SER A 14 -1.82 -12.20 -15.81
C SER A 14 -2.04 -10.76 -16.29
N ASN A 15 -0.95 -10.03 -16.52
CA ASN A 15 -1.04 -8.72 -17.16
C ASN A 15 -1.68 -8.80 -18.55
N ASP A 16 -1.37 -9.84 -19.32
CA ASP A 16 -1.90 -9.98 -20.68
C ASP A 16 -3.43 -10.11 -20.68
N SER A 17 -3.96 -10.97 -19.79
CA SER A 17 -5.39 -11.14 -19.60
C SER A 17 -6.03 -9.84 -19.10
N ASN A 18 -5.44 -9.19 -18.09
CA ASN A 18 -5.95 -7.95 -17.51
C ASN A 18 -5.94 -6.75 -18.48
N THR A 19 -5.12 -6.77 -19.53
CA THR A 19 -5.02 -5.69 -20.51
C THR A 19 -5.71 -6.00 -21.84
N LYS A 20 -6.20 -7.22 -22.02
CA LYS A 20 -6.94 -7.66 -23.22
C LYS A 20 -8.33 -8.16 -22.86
N GLU A 21 -8.50 -9.47 -22.73
CA GLU A 21 -9.80 -10.14 -22.51
C GLU A 21 -10.55 -9.58 -21.30
N LEU A 22 -9.84 -9.29 -20.21
CA LEU A 22 -10.40 -8.83 -18.95
C LEU A 22 -10.29 -7.30 -18.77
N ALA A 23 -9.96 -6.55 -19.82
CA ALA A 23 -9.65 -5.12 -19.71
C ALA A 23 -10.79 -4.29 -19.10
N ALA A 24 -12.05 -4.62 -19.43
CA ALA A 24 -13.20 -3.91 -18.88
C ALA A 24 -13.34 -4.12 -17.36
N LEU A 25 -13.27 -5.38 -16.91
CA LEU A 25 -13.35 -5.74 -15.49
C LEU A 25 -12.15 -5.20 -14.70
N GLN A 26 -10.95 -5.31 -15.27
CA GLN A 26 -9.73 -4.73 -14.71
C GLN A 26 -9.89 -3.22 -14.49
N LYS A 27 -10.44 -2.49 -15.46
CA LYS A 27 -10.68 -1.05 -15.34
C LYS A 27 -11.66 -0.74 -14.20
N GLU A 28 -12.74 -1.50 -14.07
CA GLU A 28 -13.70 -1.35 -12.98
C GLU A 28 -13.02 -1.58 -11.61
N ARG A 29 -12.24 -2.65 -11.47
CA ARG A 29 -11.51 -2.95 -10.23
C ARG A 29 -10.49 -1.90 -9.86
N THR A 30 -9.77 -1.36 -10.83
CA THR A 30 -8.86 -0.24 -10.63
C THR A 30 -9.63 0.98 -10.10
N ILE A 31 -10.70 1.40 -10.78
CA ILE A 31 -11.51 2.57 -10.35
C ILE A 31 -12.05 2.35 -8.93
N ARG A 32 -12.59 1.16 -8.64
CA ARG A 32 -13.14 0.84 -7.32
C ARG A 32 -12.07 0.85 -6.23
N SER A 33 -10.90 0.27 -6.49
CA SER A 33 -9.81 0.22 -5.52
C SER A 33 -9.21 1.60 -5.27
N GLU A 34 -9.08 2.42 -6.31
CA GLU A 34 -8.64 3.81 -6.16
C GLU A 34 -9.65 4.65 -5.38
N ALA A 35 -10.94 4.53 -5.69
CA ALA A 35 -12.00 5.24 -4.99
C ALA A 35 -12.05 4.83 -3.51
N ASN A 36 -11.93 3.53 -3.22
CA ASN A 36 -11.89 3.05 -1.85
C ASN A 36 -10.64 3.54 -1.13
N PHE A 37 -9.45 3.35 -1.68
CA PHE A 37 -8.23 3.70 -0.96
C PHE A 37 -8.06 5.22 -0.81
N PHE A 38 -8.05 5.98 -1.91
CA PHE A 38 -7.82 7.42 -1.86
C PHE A 38 -9.03 8.19 -1.33
N GLY A 39 -10.25 7.75 -1.67
CA GLY A 39 -11.48 8.37 -1.21
C GLY A 39 -11.70 8.15 0.28
N SER A 40 -11.48 6.95 0.82
CA SER A 40 -11.61 6.73 2.27
C SER A 40 -10.55 7.48 3.07
N ILE A 41 -9.33 7.66 2.57
CA ILE A 41 -8.34 8.55 3.20
C ILE A 41 -8.90 9.98 3.27
N GLN A 42 -9.44 10.50 2.18
CA GLN A 42 -10.01 11.87 2.15
C GLN A 42 -11.21 12.01 3.10
N SER A 43 -12.07 10.99 3.16
CA SER A 43 -13.25 10.99 4.03
C SER A 43 -12.96 10.75 5.51
N GLY A 44 -11.71 10.44 5.90
CA GLY A 44 -11.30 10.30 7.29
C GLY A 44 -11.37 8.87 7.83
N VAL A 45 -10.76 7.90 7.13
CA VAL A 45 -10.60 6.53 7.63
C VAL A 45 -9.55 6.44 8.73
N ASP A 46 -9.77 5.59 9.74
CA ASP A 46 -8.80 5.39 10.84
C ASP A 46 -7.52 4.67 10.39
N VAL A 47 -7.65 3.72 9.47
CA VAL A 47 -6.57 2.85 8.99
C VAL A 47 -6.64 2.74 7.46
N ALA A 48 -5.54 3.04 6.78
CA ALA A 48 -5.41 2.87 5.33
C ALA A 48 -4.21 1.96 5.01
N ILE A 49 -4.46 0.81 4.37
CA ILE A 49 -3.43 -0.17 4.02
C ILE A 49 -3.42 -0.41 2.51
N TYR A 50 -2.27 -0.20 1.88
CA TYR A 50 -1.97 -0.58 0.50
C TYR A 50 -1.05 -1.79 0.47
N MET A 51 -1.41 -2.78 -0.33
CA MET A 51 -0.63 -3.98 -0.61
C MET A 51 -0.40 -4.06 -2.10
N GLY A 52 0.84 -3.97 -2.56
CA GLY A 52 1.11 -4.00 -4.00
C GLY A 52 2.49 -3.52 -4.39
N HIS A 53 2.58 -2.92 -5.58
CA HIS A 53 3.86 -2.53 -6.18
C HIS A 53 4.23 -1.08 -5.87
N ALA A 54 5.44 -0.87 -5.36
CA ALA A 54 5.99 0.47 -5.15
C ALA A 54 6.34 1.19 -6.45
N ARG A 55 6.51 0.46 -7.56
CA ARG A 55 6.87 0.99 -8.89
C ARG A 55 8.07 1.95 -8.85
N SER A 56 9.15 1.60 -8.14
CA SER A 56 10.32 2.49 -7.94
C SER A 56 9.95 3.88 -7.40
N GLY A 57 8.96 3.95 -6.51
CA GLY A 57 8.49 5.20 -5.91
C GLY A 57 7.35 5.88 -6.68
N GLY A 58 6.83 5.22 -7.72
CA GLY A 58 5.69 5.69 -8.50
C GLY A 58 4.33 5.38 -7.89
N GLY A 59 4.25 4.34 -7.04
CA GLY A 59 3.01 3.90 -6.39
C GLY A 59 2.60 4.74 -5.17
N PRO A 60 1.50 4.41 -4.49
CA PRO A 60 0.61 3.26 -4.75
C PRO A 60 -0.07 3.36 -6.12
N ASP A 61 -0.13 2.23 -6.83
CA ASP A 61 -0.70 2.12 -8.18
C ASP A 61 -1.65 0.91 -8.22
N PHE A 62 -2.86 1.14 -8.72
CA PHE A 62 -3.93 0.14 -8.83
C PHE A 62 -4.21 -0.25 -10.28
N SER A 63 -3.48 0.33 -11.23
CA SER A 63 -3.58 0.00 -12.65
C SER A 63 -2.61 -1.12 -13.02
N PRO A 64 -2.87 -1.84 -14.14
CA PRO A 64 -1.84 -2.64 -14.78
C PRO A 64 -0.56 -1.82 -15.04
N PRO A 65 0.62 -2.45 -14.98
CA PRO A 65 1.86 -1.76 -15.27
C PRO A 65 1.86 -1.14 -16.65
N ARG A 66 2.40 0.08 -16.76
CA ARG A 66 2.89 0.59 -18.03
C ARG A 66 4.12 -0.22 -18.44
N LEU A 67 4.08 -0.83 -19.61
CA LEU A 67 5.17 -1.64 -20.15
C LEU A 67 5.91 -0.93 -21.29
N LEU A 68 7.21 -1.19 -21.38
CA LEU A 68 8.03 -0.91 -22.57
C LEU A 68 7.69 -1.91 -23.68
N ARG A 69 8.17 -1.66 -24.91
CA ARG A 69 8.05 -2.63 -26.02
C ARG A 69 8.66 -3.99 -25.69
N SER A 70 9.64 -4.06 -24.77
CA SER A 70 10.24 -5.29 -24.27
C SER A 70 9.35 -6.08 -23.30
N GLY A 71 8.17 -5.56 -22.94
CA GLY A 71 7.29 -6.17 -21.94
C GLY A 71 7.69 -5.92 -20.49
N LEU A 72 8.81 -5.21 -20.24
CA LEU A 72 9.24 -4.84 -18.89
C LEU A 72 8.52 -3.57 -18.39
N PRO A 73 8.30 -3.40 -17.08
CA PRO A 73 7.74 -2.16 -16.53
C PRO A 73 8.59 -0.92 -16.88
N ASP A 74 7.91 0.15 -17.30
CA ASP A 74 8.53 1.45 -17.62
C ASP A 74 8.87 2.22 -16.33
N TYR A 75 9.91 1.77 -15.62
CA TYR A 75 10.33 2.42 -14.36
C TYR A 75 10.82 3.86 -14.53
N ALA A 76 11.25 4.25 -15.74
CA ALA A 76 11.62 5.64 -16.02
C ALA A 76 10.39 6.55 -15.94
N PHE A 77 9.27 6.13 -16.53
CA PHE A 77 7.98 6.80 -16.36
C PHE A 77 7.59 6.91 -14.89
N TYR A 78 7.61 5.80 -14.15
CA TYR A 78 7.18 5.80 -12.74
C TYR A 78 8.03 6.70 -11.83
N ARG A 79 9.36 6.73 -12.02
CA ARG A 79 10.26 7.62 -11.27
C ARG A 79 10.04 9.10 -11.58
N ARG A 80 9.64 9.43 -12.81
CA ARG A 80 9.40 10.82 -13.24
C ARG A 80 8.02 11.32 -12.83
N GLU A 81 6.98 10.55 -13.15
CA GLU A 81 5.60 10.98 -12.95
C GLU A 81 5.13 10.87 -11.50
N LYS A 82 5.56 9.83 -10.77
CA LYS A 82 5.23 9.68 -9.34
C LYS A 82 3.73 9.86 -9.02
N ASN A 83 2.84 9.49 -9.94
CA ASN A 83 1.42 9.80 -9.85
C ASN A 83 0.77 9.20 -8.60
N GLY A 84 1.11 7.95 -8.25
CA GLY A 84 0.59 7.27 -7.07
C GLY A 84 0.93 8.00 -5.78
N ILE A 85 2.22 8.25 -5.53
CA ILE A 85 2.65 8.91 -4.29
C ILE A 85 2.16 10.36 -4.24
N ARG A 86 2.14 11.09 -5.36
CA ARG A 86 1.58 12.45 -5.40
C ARG A 86 0.09 12.44 -5.03
N ARG A 87 -0.67 11.47 -5.54
CA ARG A 87 -2.09 11.31 -5.21
C ARG A 87 -2.29 10.91 -3.75
N LEU A 88 -1.48 10.00 -3.21
CA LEU A 88 -1.53 9.62 -1.80
C LEU A 88 -1.28 10.83 -0.90
N LEU A 89 -0.20 11.58 -1.14
CA LEU A 89 0.12 12.77 -0.34
C LEU A 89 -1.00 13.81 -0.43
N LYS A 90 -1.55 14.04 -1.63
CA LYS A 90 -2.72 14.91 -1.80
C LYS A 90 -3.95 14.39 -1.04
N SER A 91 -4.21 13.09 -1.03
CA SER A 91 -5.33 12.52 -0.27
C SER A 91 -5.16 12.69 1.23
N LEU A 92 -3.94 12.52 1.74
CA LEU A 92 -3.60 12.73 3.15
C LEU A 92 -3.72 14.21 3.54
N ASP A 93 -3.26 15.12 2.69
CA ASP A 93 -3.37 16.58 2.87
C ASP A 93 -4.82 17.06 2.92
N ASN A 94 -5.69 16.47 2.09
CA ASN A 94 -7.11 16.80 2.02
C ASN A 94 -7.99 15.90 2.91
N SER A 95 -7.39 15.16 3.85
CA SER A 95 -8.14 14.29 4.73
C SER A 95 -8.92 15.10 5.77
N LEU A 96 -10.21 14.80 5.95
CA LEU A 96 -11.00 15.38 7.04
C LEU A 96 -10.41 15.02 8.40
N PHE A 97 -9.93 13.77 8.53
CA PHE A 97 -9.26 13.24 9.70
C PHE A 97 -8.13 12.32 9.24
N PRO A 98 -6.85 12.74 9.34
CA PRO A 98 -5.73 11.92 8.92
C PRO A 98 -5.75 10.53 9.57
N PRO A 99 -5.49 9.44 8.83
CA PRO A 99 -5.53 8.09 9.39
C PRO A 99 -4.55 7.93 10.55
N ALA A 100 -4.95 7.25 11.61
CA ALA A 100 -4.05 6.88 12.69
C ALA A 100 -2.95 5.90 12.21
N VAL A 101 -3.26 5.07 11.21
CA VAL A 101 -2.31 4.12 10.62
C VAL A 101 -2.31 4.22 9.10
N VAL A 102 -1.11 4.33 8.51
CA VAL A 102 -0.87 4.23 7.07
C VAL A 102 0.08 3.06 6.78
N GLY A 103 -0.46 1.97 6.23
CA GLY A 103 0.30 0.82 5.79
C GLY A 103 0.63 0.87 4.30
N LEU A 104 1.91 0.84 3.93
CA LEU A 104 2.38 0.64 2.55
C LEU A 104 3.23 -0.63 2.47
N LEU A 105 2.57 -1.76 2.27
CA LEU A 105 3.21 -3.07 2.11
C LEU A 105 3.59 -3.27 0.63
N ALA A 106 4.76 -2.73 0.27
CA ALA A 106 5.30 -2.77 -1.08
C ALA A 106 6.83 -2.76 -1.03
N CYS A 107 7.51 -3.37 -2.01
CA CYS A 107 8.97 -3.49 -1.99
C CYS A 107 9.66 -2.12 -1.80
N LYS A 108 10.58 -2.04 -0.83
CA LYS A 108 11.35 -0.83 -0.47
C LYS A 108 10.48 0.40 -0.15
N SER A 109 9.24 0.21 0.30
CA SER A 109 8.33 1.32 0.61
C SER A 109 8.87 2.22 1.72
N THR A 110 9.68 1.70 2.64
CA THR A 110 10.36 2.50 3.66
C THR A 110 11.22 3.61 3.02
N GLN A 111 12.15 3.22 2.16
CA GLN A 111 13.08 4.15 1.49
C GLN A 111 12.36 5.09 0.52
N LEU A 112 11.28 4.62 -0.10
CA LEU A 112 10.60 5.35 -1.18
C LEU A 112 9.57 6.36 -0.68
N PHE A 113 8.90 6.09 0.44
CA PHE A 113 7.67 6.79 0.82
C PHE A 113 7.63 7.36 2.23
N VAL A 114 8.24 6.72 3.24
CA VAL A 114 8.01 7.03 4.66
C VAL A 114 8.26 8.51 4.97
N SER A 115 9.43 9.04 4.62
CA SER A 115 9.79 10.43 4.92
C SER A 115 8.87 11.49 4.28
N LYS A 116 8.14 11.13 3.21
CA LYS A 116 7.14 12.02 2.59
C LYS A 116 5.80 11.94 3.31
N ILE A 117 5.42 10.73 3.71
CA ILE A 117 4.15 10.48 4.41
C ILE A 117 4.22 11.06 5.83
N GLU A 118 5.33 10.88 6.55
CA GLU A 118 5.55 11.45 7.89
C GLU A 118 5.40 12.97 7.91
N LYS A 119 5.85 13.64 6.83
CA LYS A 119 5.68 15.09 6.71
C LYS A 119 4.22 15.50 6.59
N GLN A 120 3.41 14.67 5.92
CA GLN A 120 2.01 14.97 5.66
C GLN A 120 1.10 14.58 6.83
N VAL A 121 1.40 13.48 7.49
CA VAL A 121 0.63 12.93 8.60
C VAL A 121 1.56 12.60 9.76
N PRO A 122 2.10 13.64 10.43
CA PRO A 122 3.11 13.42 11.46
C PRO A 122 2.58 12.48 12.54
N ASN A 123 1.34 12.61 13.00
CA ASN A 123 0.86 11.81 14.13
C ASN A 123 0.44 10.37 13.80
N SER A 124 0.60 9.91 12.56
CA SER A 124 0.23 8.56 12.15
C SER A 124 1.35 7.55 12.41
N LEU A 125 0.98 6.33 12.76
CA LEU A 125 1.86 5.17 12.64
C LEU A 125 1.98 4.79 11.16
N ILE A 126 3.21 4.72 10.65
CA ILE A 126 3.46 4.25 9.29
C ILE A 126 4.05 2.86 9.35
N VAL A 127 3.39 1.92 8.68
CA VAL A 127 3.87 0.55 8.49
C VAL A 127 4.37 0.42 7.06
N SER A 128 5.63 0.08 6.88
CA SER A 128 6.26 -0.02 5.56
C SER A 128 7.21 -1.21 5.51
N ALA A 129 7.72 -1.52 4.33
CA ALA A 129 8.63 -2.62 4.10
C ALA A 129 10.00 -2.15 3.62
N GLY A 130 11.04 -2.66 4.28
CA GLY A 130 12.42 -2.25 4.08
C GLY A 130 13.02 -2.74 2.77
N ASP A 131 12.73 -3.98 2.36
CA ASP A 131 13.37 -4.63 1.21
C ASP A 131 12.37 -5.23 0.21
N LEU A 132 12.84 -6.15 -0.64
CA LEU A 132 12.04 -6.94 -1.56
C LEU A 132 10.99 -7.75 -0.80
N PHE A 133 9.73 -7.42 -1.07
CA PHE A 133 8.57 -8.07 -0.49
C PHE A 133 8.08 -9.14 -1.46
N ASP A 134 8.19 -10.42 -1.11
CA ASP A 134 7.56 -11.49 -1.89
C ASP A 134 6.04 -11.32 -1.83
N TYR A 135 5.38 -11.42 -2.98
CA TYR A 135 3.92 -11.34 -3.07
C TYR A 135 3.22 -12.31 -2.11
N ASN A 136 3.77 -13.52 -1.95
CA ASN A 136 3.22 -14.55 -1.05
C ASN A 136 3.29 -14.15 0.43
N ASP A 137 4.17 -13.22 0.78
CA ASP A 137 4.30 -12.71 2.14
C ASP A 137 3.48 -11.43 2.35
N ILE A 138 3.20 -10.64 1.29
CA ILE A 138 2.47 -9.35 1.39
C ILE A 138 1.09 -9.56 2.01
N VAL A 139 0.32 -10.50 1.47
CA VAL A 139 -1.08 -10.71 1.87
C VAL A 139 -1.18 -11.23 3.31
N PRO A 140 -0.45 -12.29 3.71
CA PRO A 140 -0.43 -12.72 5.10
C PRO A 140 0.03 -11.62 6.06
N THR A 141 1.05 -10.82 5.68
CA THR A 141 1.53 -9.72 6.51
C THR A 141 0.47 -8.64 6.69
N GLY A 142 -0.27 -8.31 5.62
CA GLY A 142 -1.40 -7.39 5.71
C GLY A 142 -2.51 -7.89 6.63
N PHE A 143 -2.83 -9.18 6.59
CA PHE A 143 -3.80 -9.76 7.51
C PHE A 143 -3.31 -9.82 8.94
N ALA A 144 -2.04 -10.13 9.17
CA ALA A 144 -1.43 -10.11 10.51
C ALA A 144 -1.40 -8.69 11.10
N LEU A 145 -1.16 -7.67 10.26
CA LEU A 145 -1.30 -6.27 10.62
C LEU A 145 -2.74 -5.94 11.04
N LEU A 146 -3.73 -6.31 10.22
CA LEU A 146 -5.14 -6.09 10.53
C LEU A 146 -5.56 -6.79 11.82
N ASP A 147 -5.20 -8.07 12.00
CA ASP A 147 -5.47 -8.84 13.23
C ASP A 147 -4.88 -8.13 14.46
N SER A 148 -3.64 -7.68 14.37
CA SER A 148 -2.95 -7.03 15.48
C SER A 148 -3.56 -5.67 15.84
N LEU A 149 -4.04 -4.92 14.85
CA LEU A 149 -4.77 -3.67 15.07
C LEU A 149 -6.14 -3.92 15.71
N LEU A 150 -6.90 -4.89 15.18
CA LEU A 150 -8.25 -5.21 15.68
C LEU A 150 -8.25 -5.84 17.07
N ALA A 151 -7.18 -6.56 17.42
CA ALA A 151 -6.96 -7.11 18.75
C ALA A 151 -6.32 -6.11 19.73
N GLU A 152 -6.08 -4.85 19.31
CA GLU A 152 -5.49 -3.79 20.14
C GLU A 152 -4.16 -4.22 20.80
N LYS A 153 -3.33 -4.98 20.09
CA LYS A 153 -2.07 -5.51 20.65
C LYS A 153 -1.11 -4.36 20.99
N CYS A 154 -0.47 -4.43 22.15
CA CYS A 154 0.55 -3.47 22.58
C CYS A 154 1.85 -3.58 21.75
N SER A 155 2.69 -2.53 21.74
CA SER A 155 3.88 -2.36 20.86
C SER A 155 4.72 -3.63 20.62
N SER A 156 5.16 -4.30 21.70
CA SER A 156 6.00 -5.51 21.60
C SER A 156 5.28 -6.64 20.87
N PHE A 157 4.09 -7.02 21.35
CA PHE A 157 3.26 -8.07 20.75
C PHE A 157 2.76 -7.74 19.35
N PHE A 158 2.52 -6.46 19.08
CA PHE A 158 2.13 -5.97 17.77
C PHE A 158 3.26 -6.22 16.77
N SER A 159 4.47 -5.74 17.07
CA SER A 159 5.62 -5.87 16.16
C SER A 159 5.98 -7.33 15.88
N GLU A 160 5.83 -8.22 16.87
CA GLU A 160 6.04 -9.66 16.73
C GLU A 160 4.94 -10.32 15.91
N SER A 161 3.66 -10.00 16.17
CA SER A 161 2.51 -10.61 15.51
C SER A 161 2.44 -10.34 14.02
N VAL A 162 2.94 -9.18 13.57
CA VAL A 162 2.91 -8.80 12.14
C VAL A 162 4.01 -9.50 11.33
N ARG A 163 5.00 -10.13 11.98
CA ARG A 163 6.09 -10.87 11.31
C ARG A 163 5.64 -12.30 10.99
N VAL A 164 5.16 -12.53 9.77
CA VAL A 164 4.58 -13.83 9.35
C VAL A 164 5.64 -14.94 9.14
N ARG A 165 6.92 -14.60 9.25
CA ARG A 165 8.05 -15.54 9.26
C ARG A 165 9.16 -14.99 10.17
N PRO A 166 10.13 -15.82 10.62
CA PRO A 166 11.41 -15.34 11.12
C PRO A 166 12.25 -14.79 9.95
N LEU A 167 11.70 -13.82 9.23
CA LEU A 167 12.44 -12.99 8.29
C LEU A 167 13.19 -11.95 9.10
N SER A 168 14.37 -11.56 8.63
CA SER A 168 15.26 -10.60 9.28
C SER A 168 14.51 -9.40 9.85
N ALA A 169 14.90 -8.94 11.04
CA ALA A 169 14.25 -7.86 11.78
C ALA A 169 14.03 -6.55 10.99
N ASP A 170 14.69 -6.39 9.85
CA ASP A 170 14.66 -5.20 8.97
C ASP A 170 13.50 -5.20 7.94
N PHE A 171 12.63 -6.21 7.94
CA PHE A 171 11.65 -6.36 6.87
C PHE A 171 10.49 -5.36 6.95
N LEU A 172 9.97 -5.11 8.16
CA LEU A 172 8.93 -4.10 8.40
C LEU A 172 9.50 -2.96 9.21
N HIS A 173 9.24 -1.75 8.75
CA HIS A 173 9.58 -0.53 9.45
C HIS A 173 8.32 0.13 9.99
N PHE A 174 8.39 0.50 11.28
CA PHE A 174 7.37 1.24 12.01
C PHE A 174 7.95 2.58 12.41
N SER A 175 7.38 3.69 11.91
CA SER A 175 7.94 5.02 12.17
C SER A 175 7.89 5.47 13.63
N ARG A 176 6.94 4.91 14.42
CA ARG A 176 6.56 5.44 15.74
C ARG A 176 6.12 4.39 16.75
N LEU A 177 6.63 3.16 16.66
CA LEU A 177 6.48 2.23 17.78
C LEU A 177 7.54 2.60 18.85
N PRO A 178 7.14 2.80 20.13
CA PRO A 178 8.08 2.98 21.23
C PRO A 178 8.89 1.71 21.48
#